data_AF-A0A833WBF5-F1
#
_entry.id   AF-A0A833WBF5-F1
#
_cell.length_a   1.000
_cell.length_b   1.000
_cell.length_c   1.000
_cell.angle_alpha   90.00
_cell.angle_beta   90.00
_cell.angle_gamma   90.00
#
_symmetry.space_group_name_H-M   'P 1'
#
loop_
_entity.id
_entity.type
_entity.pdbx_description
1 polymer ?
#
loop_
_entity_poly.entity_id
_entity_poly.type
_entity_poly.pdbx_seq_one_letter_code
_entity_poly.pdbx_strand_id
1 'polypeptide(L)' 'MYELYDPVSVMFFYRNKHMMVDLGTGNNNKINWAMNDKQELIDIIETVFRGARKGRGLVISPKDYSTKYRY' A
#
# COMPACT_ATOMS: atom_id res chain seq x y z
N MET A 1 -16.02 5.10 4.49
CA MET A 1 -15.85 4.28 5.71
C MET A 1 -14.67 3.34 5.46
N TYR A 2 -13.78 3.11 6.43
CA TYR A 2 -12.48 2.42 6.19
C TYR A 2 -12.54 0.87 6.16
N GLU A 3 -13.73 0.27 6.27
CA GLU A 3 -13.99 -1.17 6.13
C GLU A 3 -13.03 -2.07 6.96
N LEU A 4 -12.73 -1.69 8.20
CA LEU A 4 -11.73 -2.35 9.05
C LEU A 4 -12.22 -3.69 9.61
N TYR A 5 -12.39 -4.68 8.74
CA TYR A 5 -12.83 -6.04 9.09
C TYR A 5 -11.66 -7.03 9.18
N ASP A 6 -10.54 -6.72 8.53
CA ASP A 6 -9.35 -7.55 8.47
C ASP A 6 -8.56 -7.50 9.80
N PRO A 7 -7.86 -8.59 10.18
CA PRO A 7 -7.07 -8.65 11.42
C PRO A 7 -5.89 -7.67 11.44
N VAL A 8 -5.39 -7.27 10.27
CA VAL A 8 -4.36 -6.24 10.10
C VAL A 8 -4.81 -5.31 8.99
N SER A 9 -4.59 -4.01 9.16
CA SER A 9 -4.88 -2.99 8.15
C SER A 9 -3.87 -1.86 8.24
N VAL A 10 -3.03 -1.70 7.22
CA VAL A 10 -2.11 -0.57 7.09
C VAL A 10 -2.64 0.39 6.02
N MET A 11 -2.85 1.64 6.42
CA MET A 11 -3.34 2.72 5.55
C MET A 11 -2.34 3.88 5.55
N PHE A 12 -2.21 4.55 4.40
CA PHE A 12 -1.30 5.68 4.24
C PHE A 12 -2.07 6.99 4.14
N PHE A 13 -1.59 8.01 4.86
CA PHE A 13 -2.15 9.36 4.82
C PHE A 13 -1.05 10.38 4.60
N TYR A 14 -1.31 11.36 3.75
CA TYR A 14 -0.40 12.48 3.52
C TYR A 14 -1.19 13.78 3.41
N ARG A 15 -0.87 14.76 4.25
CA ARG A 15 -1.56 16.07 4.30
C ARG A 15 -3.09 15.94 4.35
N ASN A 16 -3.60 15.12 5.28
CA ASN A 16 -5.02 14.83 5.48
C ASN A 16 -5.72 14.17 4.27
N LYS A 17 -4.96 13.65 3.29
CA LYS A 17 -5.48 12.87 2.17
C LYS A 17 -5.12 11.40 2.34
N HIS A 18 -6.12 10.53 2.21
CA HIS A 18 -5.91 9.08 2.13
C HIS A 18 -5.23 8.74 0.79
N MET A 19 -4.16 7.97 0.88
CA MET A 19 -3.33 7.58 -0.25
C MET A 19 -3.63 6.13 -0.64
N MET A 20 -3.99 5.91 -1.90
CA MET A 20 -4.21 4.58 -2.45
C MET A 20 -2.91 4.00 -2.99
N VAL A 21 -2.69 2.71 -2.77
CA VAL A 21 -1.52 1.98 -3.24
C VAL A 21 -1.98 0.78 -4.04
N ASP A 22 -1.65 0.74 -5.33
CA ASP A 22 -1.90 -0.41 -6.18
C ASP A 22 -0.83 -1.48 -5.93
N LEU A 23 -1.28 -2.59 -5.33
CA LEU A 23 -0.46 -3.72 -4.93
C LEU A 23 -0.74 -4.96 -5.81
N GLY A 24 -1.62 -4.85 -6.82
CA GLY A 24 -2.06 -5.99 -7.64
C GLY A 24 -3.00 -6.97 -6.92
N THR A 25 -3.41 -6.68 -5.69
CA THR A 25 -4.35 -7.51 -4.90
C THR A 25 -5.82 -7.19 -5.16
N GLY A 26 -6.10 -6.12 -5.91
CA GLY A 26 -7.45 -5.59 -6.17
C GLY A 26 -7.97 -4.64 -5.08
N ASN A 27 -7.34 -4.58 -3.90
CA ASN A 27 -7.65 -3.59 -2.86
C ASN A 27 -6.54 -2.56 -2.72
N ASN A 28 -6.83 -1.34 -3.16
CA ASN A 28 -5.84 -0.26 -3.17
C ASN A 28 -5.91 0.66 -1.93
N ASN A 29 -6.90 0.45 -1.05
CA ASN A 29 -7.13 1.35 0.08
C ASN A 29 -6.24 1.06 1.28
N LYS A 30 -5.83 -0.20 1.44
CA LYS A 30 -5.07 -0.69 2.59
C LYS A 30 -4.32 -1.98 2.26
N ILE A 31 -3.25 -2.23 3.01
CA ILE A 31 -2.59 -3.53 3.07
C ILE A 31 -3.26 -4.32 4.19
N ASN A 32 -3.88 -5.46 3.86
CA ASN A 32 -4.64 -6.28 4.82
C ASN A 32 -3.94 -7.59 5.23
N TRP A 33 -2.65 -7.73 4.95
CA TRP A 33 -1.85 -8.90 5.34
C TRP A 33 -0.58 -8.48 6.08
N ALA A 34 0.00 -9.41 6.83
CA ALA A 34 1.30 -9.24 7.45
C ALA A 34 2.41 -9.35 6.38
N MET A 35 3.21 -8.30 6.22
CA MET A 35 4.43 -8.33 5.41
C MET A 35 5.55 -9.03 6.19
N ASN A 36 6.24 -9.95 5.52
CA ASN A 36 7.36 -10.70 6.12
C ASN A 36 8.70 -9.98 5.93
N ASP A 37 8.85 -9.24 4.84
CA ASP A 37 10.07 -8.49 4.56
C ASP A 37 9.93 -7.03 4.99
N LYS A 38 10.92 -6.57 5.77
CA LYS A 38 11.00 -5.17 6.22
C LYS A 38 11.35 -4.24 5.05
N GLN A 39 12.16 -4.70 4.09
CA GLN A 39 12.58 -3.86 2.97
C GLN A 39 11.39 -3.53 2.06
N GLU A 40 10.51 -4.50 1.81
CA GLU A 40 9.27 -4.30 1.03
C GLU A 40 8.41 -3.17 1.60
N LEU A 41 8.27 -3.11 2.93
CA LEU A 41 7.51 -2.04 3.57
C LEU A 41 8.19 -0.67 3.41
N ILE A 42 9.52 -0.62 3.52
CA ILE A 42 10.30 0.62 3.32
C ILE A 42 10.12 1.14 1.89
N ASP A 43 10.23 0.26 0.90
CA ASP A 43 10.10 0.61 -0.53
C ASP A 43 8.69 1.12 -0.86
N ILE A 44 7.65 0.53 -0.25
CA ILE A 44 6.27 1.01 -0.38
C ILE A 44 6.12 2.40 0.24
N ILE A 45 6.63 2.62 1.47
CA ILE A 45 6.56 3.92 2.14
C ILE A 45 7.26 4.99 1.30
N GLU A 46 8.43 4.67 0.74
CA GLU A 46 9.17 5.59 -0.13
C GLU A 46 8.37 5.93 -1.39
N THR A 47 7.75 4.94 -2.03
CA THR A 47 6.95 5.11 -3.24
C THR A 47 5.70 5.96 -2.97
N VAL A 48 5.02 5.72 -1.85
CA VAL A 48 3.90 6.54 -1.36
C VAL A 48 4.36 7.97 -1.14
N PHE A 49 5.47 8.19 -0.44
CA PHE A 49 5.98 9.53 -0.15
C PHE A 49 6.35 10.29 -1.43
N ARG A 50 7.07 9.65 -2.37
CA ARG A 50 7.43 10.22 -3.67
C ARG A 50 6.19 10.58 -4.50
N GLY A 51 5.19 9.72 -4.52
CA GLY A 51 3.93 9.97 -5.25
C GLY A 51 3.06 11.04 -4.61
N ALA A 52 2.93 11.02 -3.28
CA ALA A 52 2.16 11.98 -2.51
C ALA A 52 2.75 13.40 -2.59
N ARG A 53 4.09 13.53 -2.56
CA ARG A 53 4.77 14.81 -2.79
C ARG A 53 4.49 15.42 -4.17
N LYS A 54 4.26 14.58 -5.18
CA LYS A 54 3.86 15.01 -6.53
C LYS A 54 2.35 15.24 -6.67
N GLY A 55 1.58 15.12 -5.60
CA GLY A 55 0.13 15.33 -5.59
C GLY A 55 -0.70 14.16 -6.12
N ARG A 56 -0.10 12.99 -6.38
CA ARG A 56 -0.84 11.80 -6.81
C ARG A 56 -1.68 11.26 -5.66
N GLY A 57 -2.90 10.82 -5.93
CA GLY A 57 -3.76 10.13 -4.95
C GLY A 57 -3.63 8.61 -4.98
N LEU A 58 -3.10 8.07 -6.07
CA LEU A 58 -2.82 6.66 -6.28
C LEU A 58 -1.36 6.49 -6.65
N VAL A 59 -0.68 5.55 -6.01
CA VAL A 59 0.69 5.15 -6.32
C VAL A 59 0.71 3.67 -6.66
N ILE A 60 1.63 3.27 -7.53
CA ILE A 60 1.81 1.87 -7.93
C ILE A 60 2.97 1.32 -7.12
N SER A 61 2.78 0.18 -6.47
CA SER A 61 3.84 -0.52 -5.74
C SER A 61 4.98 -0.91 -6.70
N PRO A 62 6.24 -0.84 -6.27
CA PRO A 62 7.38 -1.33 -7.06
C PRO A 62 7.33 -2.85 -7.28
N LYS A 63 6.57 -3.58 -6.47
CA LYS A 63 6.42 -5.03 -6.53
C LYS A 63 4.95 -5.42 -6.64
N ASP A 64 4.68 -6.42 -7.47
CA ASP A 64 3.35 -7.01 -7.61
C ASP A 64 3.13 -8.08 -6.54
N TYR A 65 2.03 -7.96 -5.79
CA TYR A 65 1.61 -8.92 -4.77
C TYR A 65 0.41 -9.78 -5.22
N SER A 66 0.04 -9.73 -6.50
CA SER A 66 -1.04 -10.54 -7.10
C SER A 66 -0.81 -12.04 -6.96
N THR A 67 0.45 -12.46 -7.11
CA THR A 67 0.91 -13.82 -6.83
C THR A 67 1.59 -13.81 -5.47
N LYS A 68 1.03 -14.53 -4.48
CA LYS A 68 1.64 -14.70 -3.15
C LYS A 68 2.94 -15.51 -3.20
N TYR A 69 3.94 -15.09 -3.99
CA TYR A 69 5.20 -15.81 -4.21
C TYR A 69 5.00 -17.31 -4.49
N ARG A 70 3.95 -17.66 -5.25
CA ARG A 70 3.67 -19.06 -5.61
C ARG A 70 4.51 -19.48 -6.81
N TYR A 71 5.83 -19.54 -6.63
CA TYR A 71 6.76 -20.24 -7.50
C TYR A 71 7.87 -20.86 -6.65
#